data_AF-A0A348ANW2-F1
#
_entry.id   AF-A0A348ANW2-F1
#
_cell.length_a   1.000
_cell.length_b   1.000
_cell.length_c   1.000
_cell.angle_alpha   90.00
_cell.angle_beta   90.00
_cell.angle_gamma   90.00
#
_symmetry.space_group_name_H-M   'P 1'
#
loop_
_entity.id
_entity.type
_entity.pdbx_description
1 polymer ?
#
loop_
_entity_poly.entity_id
_entity_poly.type
_entity_poly.pdbx_seq_one_letter_code
_entity_poly.pdbx_strand_id
1 'polypeptide(L)'
;MDLTWHAYLTKDEFDKLITKYTEQAEEIYSYSIIEDDYVLVPYTKFGLAPYANDLTRYLEAHEVCYGNTPSVSIEGFTRVFCKRWERYASKITLEDEINIFESAYFQHSIHDLMRLYAPENTIIIEHLKRLIREVEELNQCYSTLRKLMSKKLFYRRGRTGLHRIKTH
;
A
#
# COMPACT_ATOMS: atom_id res chain seq x y z
N MET A 1 0.94 -1.21 4.47
CA MET A 1 -0.44 -0.78 4.15
C MET A 1 -0.78 0.51 4.87
N ASP A 2 -0.42 0.62 6.15
CA ASP A 2 -0.48 1.88 6.88
C ASP A 2 0.37 2.99 6.22
N LEU A 3 -0.19 4.20 6.19
CA LEU A 3 0.41 5.43 5.64
C LEU A 3 0.55 6.53 6.69
N THR A 4 0.46 6.17 7.98
CA THR A 4 0.80 7.07 9.08
C THR A 4 2.20 7.68 8.85
N TRP A 5 2.33 9.01 8.96
CA TRP A 5 3.58 9.75 8.74
C TRP A 5 4.18 9.63 7.34
N HIS A 6 3.34 9.51 6.31
CA HIS A 6 3.78 9.55 4.92
C HIS A 6 3.36 10.87 4.26
N ALA A 7 4.35 11.62 3.79
CA ALA A 7 4.14 12.78 2.95
C ALA A 7 3.92 12.35 1.49
N TYR A 8 2.96 12.96 0.80
CA TYR A 8 2.77 12.80 -0.64
C TYR A 8 3.39 13.98 -1.38
N LEU A 9 4.32 13.65 -2.26
CA LEU A 9 4.99 14.63 -3.11
C LEU A 9 4.82 14.22 -4.57
N THR A 10 4.59 15.20 -5.43
CA THR A 10 4.82 15.03 -6.87
C THR A 10 6.29 14.71 -7.15
N LYS A 11 6.58 14.16 -8.32
CA LYS A 11 7.98 13.93 -8.75
C LYS A 11 8.82 15.19 -8.67
N ASP A 12 8.31 16.31 -9.17
CA ASP A 12 9.00 17.60 -9.15
C ASP A 12 9.29 18.10 -7.73
N GLU A 13 8.33 17.94 -6.80
CA GLU A 13 8.54 18.29 -5.39
C GLU A 13 9.59 17.39 -4.74
N PHE A 14 9.58 16.09 -5.05
CA PHE A 14 10.56 15.14 -4.54
C PHE A 14 11.96 15.43 -5.09
N ASP A 15 12.10 15.70 -6.38
CA ASP A 15 13.40 16.02 -6.99
C ASP A 15 14.00 17.32 -6.40
N LYS A 16 13.14 18.32 -6.17
CA LYS A 16 13.54 19.56 -5.44
C LYS A 16 13.94 19.26 -4.00
N LEU A 17 13.22 18.38 -3.31
CA LEU A 17 13.53 17.96 -1.94
C LEU A 17 14.93 17.31 -1.88
N ILE A 18 15.18 16.34 -2.74
CA ILE A 18 16.46 15.61 -2.80
C ILE A 18 17.62 16.54 -3.16
N THR A 19 17.39 17.50 -4.07
CA THR A 19 18.39 18.52 -4.43
C THR A 19 18.67 19.49 -3.28
N LYS A 20 17.67 19.79 -2.44
CA LYS A 20 17.81 20.69 -1.29
C LYS A 20 18.50 20.01 -0.10
N TYR A 21 18.24 18.72 0.11
CA TYR A 21 18.74 17.93 1.24
C TYR A 21 19.68 16.82 0.76
N THR A 22 20.76 17.20 0.06
CA THR A 22 21.68 16.25 -0.59
C THR A 22 22.35 15.29 0.38
N GLU A 23 22.62 15.71 1.62
CA GLU A 23 23.24 14.86 2.65
C GLU A 23 22.31 13.73 3.11
N GLN A 24 20.99 13.98 3.09
CA GLN A 24 19.96 13.01 3.49
C GLN A 24 19.33 12.31 2.29
N ALA A 25 19.73 12.65 1.06
CA ALA A 25 19.12 12.20 -0.18
C ALA A 25 19.04 10.67 -0.30
N GLU A 26 20.15 9.98 -0.01
CA GLU A 26 20.21 8.52 -0.09
C GLU A 26 19.25 7.86 0.92
N GLU A 27 19.23 8.38 2.15
CA GLU A 27 18.36 7.87 3.21
C GLU A 27 16.89 8.09 2.86
N ILE A 28 16.52 9.32 2.46
CA ILE A 28 15.16 9.67 2.01
C ILE A 28 14.75 8.75 0.85
N TYR A 29 15.61 8.56 -0.15
CA TYR A 29 15.32 7.72 -1.31
C TYR A 29 15.10 6.25 -0.91
N SER A 30 15.92 5.71 -0.01
CA SER A 30 15.87 4.31 0.41
C SER A 30 14.57 3.90 1.09
N TYR A 31 13.96 4.82 1.85
CA TYR A 31 12.69 4.59 2.55
C TYR A 31 11.46 5.00 1.73
N SER A 32 11.65 5.84 0.71
CA SER A 32 10.54 6.37 -0.09
C SER A 32 9.89 5.31 -0.96
N ILE A 33 8.57 5.40 -1.08
CA ILE A 33 7.79 4.58 -1.99
C ILE A 33 7.60 5.38 -3.27
N ILE A 34 8.36 5.02 -4.29
CA ILE A 34 8.33 5.68 -5.60
C ILE A 34 7.24 5.01 -6.45
N GLU A 35 6.28 5.81 -6.89
CA GLU A 35 5.24 5.46 -7.86
C GLU A 35 5.45 6.26 -9.15
N ASP A 36 4.65 5.99 -10.18
CA ASP A 36 4.82 6.61 -11.50
C ASP A 36 4.65 8.13 -11.46
N ASP A 37 3.63 8.62 -10.74
CA ASP A 37 3.21 10.02 -10.70
C ASP A 37 3.51 10.73 -9.37
N TYR A 38 3.85 9.99 -8.31
CA TYR A 38 4.14 10.56 -6.99
C TYR A 38 5.16 9.74 -6.20
N VAL A 39 5.57 10.30 -5.06
CA VAL A 39 6.44 9.66 -4.08
C VAL A 39 5.81 9.79 -2.70
N LEU A 40 5.79 8.68 -1.95
CA LEU A 40 5.44 8.70 -0.53
C LEU A 40 6.70 8.65 0.32
N VAL A 41 6.89 9.65 1.16
CA VAL A 41 8.08 9.80 1.99
C VAL A 41 7.73 9.54 3.46
N PRO A 42 8.19 8.42 4.06
CA PRO A 42 7.90 8.10 5.46
C PRO A 42 8.86 8.84 6.41
N TYR A 43 8.51 10.06 6.80
CA TYR A 43 9.45 11.00 7.42
C TYR A 43 9.81 10.71 8.88
N THR A 44 9.20 9.70 9.50
CA THR A 44 9.59 9.16 10.81
C THR A 44 10.58 8.00 10.72
N LYS A 45 10.87 7.48 9.52
CA LYS A 45 11.73 6.30 9.32
C LYS A 45 13.22 6.60 9.21
N PHE A 46 13.56 7.80 8.76
CA PHE A 46 14.95 8.25 8.67
C PHE A 46 15.28 9.13 9.88
N GLY A 47 16.49 9.01 10.40
CA GLY A 47 16.90 9.52 11.71
C GLY A 47 17.02 11.05 11.79
N LEU A 48 15.91 11.78 11.61
CA LEU A 48 15.87 13.24 11.43
C LEU A 48 16.08 14.08 12.71
N ALA A 49 16.40 13.45 13.84
CA ALA A 49 16.66 14.19 15.08
C ALA A 49 18.10 14.76 15.10
N PRO A 50 18.32 16.03 15.50
CA PRO A 50 17.34 16.97 16.06
C PRO A 50 17.03 18.17 15.15
N TYR A 51 17.63 18.30 13.96
CA TYR A 51 17.54 19.52 13.15
C TYR A 51 17.41 19.24 11.65
N ALA A 52 16.22 18.82 11.25
CA ALA A 52 15.67 19.31 10.01
C ALA A 52 14.23 19.76 10.23
N ASN A 53 14.00 20.62 11.24
CA ASN A 53 12.66 21.16 11.55
C ASN A 53 11.91 21.61 10.28
N ASP A 54 12.62 22.23 9.34
CA ASP A 54 12.01 22.66 8.08
C ASP A 54 11.68 21.51 7.13
N LEU A 55 12.49 20.44 7.09
CA LEU A 55 12.19 19.24 6.32
C LEU A 55 11.01 18.49 6.92
N THR A 56 11.04 18.24 8.23
CA THR A 56 9.96 17.55 8.95
C THR A 56 8.67 18.33 8.83
N ARG A 57 8.68 19.66 9.07
CA ARG A 57 7.48 20.49 8.90
C ARG A 57 6.98 20.53 7.46
N TYR A 58 7.89 20.53 6.48
CA TYR A 58 7.52 20.44 5.08
C TYR A 58 6.82 19.10 4.79
N LEU A 59 7.39 17.98 5.22
CA LEU A 59 6.82 16.65 5.00
C LEU A 59 5.51 16.45 5.77
N GLU A 60 5.41 16.94 7.00
CA GLU A 60 4.17 17.00 7.80
C GLU A 60 3.06 17.77 7.08
N ALA A 61 3.39 18.90 6.45
CA ALA A 61 2.41 19.68 5.68
C ALA A 61 1.91 18.95 4.42
N HIS A 62 2.61 17.92 3.96
CA HIS A 62 2.25 17.10 2.80
C HIS A 62 1.72 15.72 3.20
N GLU A 63 1.40 15.48 4.48
CA GLU A 63 0.87 14.20 4.93
C GLU A 63 -0.42 13.80 4.20
N VAL A 64 -0.49 12.55 3.76
CA VAL A 64 -1.70 11.98 3.12
C VAL A 64 -2.80 11.70 4.14
N CYS A 65 -2.38 11.15 5.28
CA CYS A 65 -3.23 10.74 6.40
C CYS A 65 -2.85 11.55 7.63
N TYR A 66 -3.75 11.70 8.61
CA TYR A 66 -3.45 12.37 9.88
C TYR A 66 -3.11 13.88 9.82
N GLY A 67 -2.90 14.47 8.63
CA GLY A 67 -2.74 15.91 8.44
C GLY A 67 -3.95 16.74 8.87
N ASN A 68 -3.80 18.06 8.94
CA ASN A 68 -4.91 18.98 9.29
C ASN A 68 -5.76 19.39 8.10
N THR A 69 -5.20 19.31 6.90
CA THR A 69 -5.85 19.67 5.64
C THR A 69 -5.51 18.64 4.56
N PRO A 70 -6.39 18.44 3.56
CA PRO A 70 -6.06 17.61 2.40
C PRO A 70 -4.79 18.08 1.69
N SER A 71 -3.80 17.18 1.57
CA SER A 71 -2.61 17.37 0.73
C SER A 71 -2.84 16.92 -0.73
N VAL A 72 -3.86 16.09 -0.95
CA VAL A 72 -4.22 15.54 -2.26
C VAL A 72 -5.73 15.65 -2.49
N SER A 73 -6.19 15.40 -3.71
CA SER A 73 -7.64 15.27 -3.99
C SER A 73 -8.18 13.95 -3.43
N ILE A 74 -9.51 13.84 -3.25
CA ILE A 74 -10.17 12.58 -2.86
C ILE A 74 -9.81 11.43 -3.82
N GLU A 75 -9.73 11.72 -5.12
CA GLU A 75 -9.33 10.76 -6.14
C GLU A 75 -7.86 10.33 -5.94
N GLY A 76 -6.97 11.29 -5.66
CA GLY A 76 -5.57 11.01 -5.32
C GLY A 76 -5.44 10.15 -4.08
N PHE A 77 -6.14 10.53 -3.01
CA PHE A 77 -6.21 9.76 -1.76
C PHE A 77 -6.65 8.33 -2.00
N THR A 78 -7.76 8.13 -2.73
CA THR A 78 -8.27 6.80 -3.07
C THR A 78 -7.28 5.99 -3.90
N ARG A 79 -6.68 6.63 -4.92
CA ARG A 79 -5.67 6.01 -5.78
C ARG A 79 -4.46 5.52 -4.98
N VAL A 80 -4.00 6.32 -4.01
CA VAL A 80 -2.89 5.95 -3.13
C VAL A 80 -3.18 4.63 -2.43
N PHE A 81 -4.33 4.49 -1.76
CA PHE A 81 -4.69 3.24 -1.07
C PHE A 81 -4.87 2.06 -2.03
N CYS A 82 -5.49 2.25 -3.20
CA CYS A 82 -5.56 1.20 -4.23
C CYS A 82 -4.16 0.72 -4.65
N LYS A 83 -3.23 1.63 -4.92
CA LYS A 83 -1.84 1.27 -5.27
C LYS A 83 -1.11 0.55 -4.15
N ARG A 84 -1.35 0.92 -2.88
CA ARG A 84 -0.80 0.15 -1.75
C ARG A 84 -1.31 -1.29 -1.77
N TRP A 85 -2.60 -1.49 -2.06
CA TRP A 85 -3.19 -2.82 -2.21
C TRP A 85 -2.56 -3.60 -3.35
N GLU A 86 -2.47 -3.01 -4.53
CA GLU A 86 -1.83 -3.63 -5.70
C GLU A 86 -0.38 -4.05 -5.41
N ARG A 87 0.41 -3.19 -4.74
CA ARG A 87 1.80 -3.53 -4.40
C ARG A 87 1.88 -4.60 -3.34
N TYR A 88 1.00 -4.58 -2.35
CA TYR A 88 0.94 -5.64 -1.35
C TYR A 88 0.52 -6.97 -1.99
N ALA A 89 -0.49 -6.93 -2.86
CA ALA A 89 -0.97 -8.05 -3.64
C ALA A 89 0.14 -8.74 -4.44
N SER A 90 0.97 -7.95 -5.12
CA SER A 90 2.10 -8.46 -5.91
C SER A 90 3.20 -9.15 -5.07
N LYS A 91 3.25 -8.88 -3.76
CA LYS A 91 4.29 -9.38 -2.85
C LYS A 91 3.87 -10.61 -2.07
N ILE A 92 2.56 -10.89 -1.97
CA ILE A 92 2.08 -12.10 -1.32
C ILE A 92 2.49 -13.31 -2.16
N THR A 93 3.32 -14.18 -1.59
CA THR A 93 3.60 -15.50 -2.14
C THR A 93 2.37 -16.39 -1.94
N LEU A 94 2.17 -17.37 -2.83
CA LEU A 94 1.06 -18.33 -2.75
C LEU A 94 1.21 -19.34 -1.58
N GLU A 95 2.00 -19.01 -0.57
CA GLU A 95 2.20 -19.84 0.61
C GLU A 95 0.96 -19.77 1.51
N ASP A 96 0.72 -20.82 2.30
CA ASP A 96 -0.45 -20.96 3.18
C ASP A 96 -0.39 -20.00 4.39
N GLU A 97 -0.20 -18.70 4.15
CA GLU A 97 -0.11 -17.67 5.17
C GLU A 97 -1.46 -16.93 5.31
N ILE A 98 -1.99 -16.92 6.53
CA ILE A 98 -3.17 -16.11 6.89
C ILE A 98 -2.69 -14.70 7.21
N ASN A 99 -3.08 -13.74 6.38
CA ASN A 99 -2.77 -12.33 6.57
C ASN A 99 -3.98 -11.62 7.21
N ILE A 100 -3.78 -11.06 8.41
CA ILE A 100 -4.82 -10.31 9.14
C ILE A 100 -4.50 -8.82 9.01
N PHE A 101 -5.46 -8.03 8.51
CA PHE A 101 -5.35 -6.57 8.41
C PHE A 101 -6.25 -5.92 9.45
N GLU A 102 -5.74 -5.78 10.67
CA GLU A 102 -6.46 -4.99 11.68
C GLU A 102 -6.36 -3.50 11.35
N SER A 103 -7.51 -2.83 11.26
CA SER A 103 -7.75 -1.36 11.14
C SER A 103 -7.12 -0.61 9.96
N ALA A 104 -5.95 -1.02 9.46
CA ALA A 104 -5.24 -0.44 8.32
C ALA A 104 -5.95 -0.68 6.98
N TYR A 105 -6.91 -1.60 6.94
CA TYR A 105 -7.62 -1.99 5.72
C TYR A 105 -8.69 -0.96 5.32
N PHE A 106 -9.52 -0.56 6.28
CA PHE A 106 -10.69 0.29 6.05
C PHE A 106 -10.84 1.39 7.09
N GLN A 107 -10.67 1.05 8.37
CA GLN A 107 -11.03 1.98 9.42
C GLN A 107 -10.20 3.27 9.37
N HIS A 108 -8.88 3.16 9.21
CA HIS A 108 -8.01 4.35 9.16
C HIS A 108 -8.24 5.19 7.89
N SER A 109 -8.31 4.56 6.72
CA SER A 109 -8.53 5.28 5.46
C SER A 109 -9.90 5.95 5.41
N ILE A 110 -10.97 5.31 5.89
CA ILE A 110 -12.31 5.90 5.99
C ILE A 110 -12.30 7.05 6.99
N HIS A 111 -11.69 6.85 8.16
CA HIS A 111 -11.64 7.89 9.18
C HIS A 111 -10.90 9.13 8.68
N ASP A 112 -9.76 8.97 8.03
CA ASP A 112 -9.04 10.09 7.42
C ASP A 112 -9.80 10.70 6.24
N LEU A 113 -10.45 9.90 5.40
CA LEU A 113 -11.30 10.41 4.33
C LEU A 113 -12.42 11.30 4.88
N MET A 114 -13.11 10.85 5.92
CA MET A 114 -14.18 11.61 6.57
C MET A 114 -13.65 12.88 7.23
N ARG A 115 -12.53 12.77 7.96
CA ARG A 115 -11.95 13.88 8.73
C ARG A 115 -11.37 14.97 7.82
N LEU A 116 -10.66 14.59 6.75
CA LEU A 116 -9.95 15.52 5.88
C LEU A 116 -10.87 16.18 4.84
N TYR A 117 -11.83 15.42 4.31
CA TYR A 117 -12.59 15.84 3.12
C TYR A 117 -14.07 16.11 3.38
N ALA A 118 -14.60 15.70 4.55
CA ALA A 118 -16.02 15.76 4.90
C ALA A 118 -16.96 15.40 3.71
N PRO A 119 -16.74 14.27 3.01
CA PRO A 119 -17.41 14.00 1.75
C PRO A 119 -18.84 13.49 1.96
N GLU A 120 -19.65 13.55 0.91
CA GLU A 120 -20.97 12.92 0.91
C GLU A 120 -20.87 11.38 1.03
N ASN A 121 -21.92 10.74 1.56
CA ASN A 121 -21.99 9.28 1.73
C ASN A 121 -21.75 8.52 0.42
N THR A 122 -22.17 9.08 -0.72
CA THR A 122 -21.96 8.52 -2.06
C THR A 122 -20.47 8.33 -2.37
N ILE A 123 -19.64 9.31 -2.03
CA ILE A 123 -18.18 9.29 -2.21
C ILE A 123 -17.53 8.29 -1.26
N ILE A 124 -17.99 8.20 0.00
CA ILE A 124 -17.49 7.20 0.95
C ILE A 124 -17.76 5.78 0.42
N ILE A 125 -18.99 5.54 -0.07
CA ILE A 125 -19.39 4.26 -0.67
C ILE A 125 -18.54 3.95 -1.91
N GLU A 126 -18.26 4.93 -2.76
CA GLU A 126 -17.43 4.74 -3.95
C GLU A 126 -15.98 4.41 -3.61
N HIS A 127 -15.40 5.12 -2.64
CA HIS A 127 -14.08 4.83 -2.10
C HIS A 127 -14.00 3.39 -1.58
N LEU A 128 -14.97 2.97 -0.77
CA LEU A 128 -15.05 1.60 -0.25
C LEU A 128 -15.16 0.56 -1.35
N LYS A 129 -16.04 0.78 -2.34
CA LYS A 129 -16.19 -0.14 -3.49
C LYS A 129 -14.89 -0.32 -4.24
N ARG A 130 -14.10 0.75 -4.40
CA ARG A 130 -12.78 0.66 -5.06
C ARG A 130 -11.80 -0.18 -4.25
N LEU A 131 -11.68 0.07 -2.96
CA LEU A 131 -10.81 -0.72 -2.09
C LEU A 131 -11.23 -2.20 -2.02
N ILE A 132 -12.53 -2.49 -1.99
CA ILE A 132 -13.04 -3.86 -2.04
C ILE A 132 -12.62 -4.56 -3.33
N ARG A 133 -12.73 -3.89 -4.48
CA ARG A 133 -12.35 -4.48 -5.78
C ARG A 133 -10.89 -4.93 -5.80
N GLU A 134 -9.97 -4.14 -5.24
CA GLU A 134 -8.55 -4.54 -5.18
C GLU A 134 -8.34 -5.86 -4.42
N VAL A 135 -9.12 -6.11 -3.36
CA VAL A 135 -9.06 -7.38 -2.61
C VAL A 135 -9.87 -8.51 -3.23
N GLU A 136 -10.97 -8.21 -3.91
CA GLU A 136 -11.69 -9.22 -4.69
C GLU A 136 -10.82 -9.77 -5.82
N GLU A 137 -10.09 -8.90 -6.53
CA GLU A 137 -9.13 -9.30 -7.56
C GLU A 137 -8.03 -10.20 -6.99
N LEU A 138 -7.53 -9.87 -5.80
CA LEU A 138 -6.60 -10.71 -5.04
C LEU A 138 -7.18 -12.09 -4.74
N ASN A 139 -8.38 -12.15 -4.18
CA ASN A 139 -9.06 -13.40 -3.85
C ASN A 139 -9.33 -14.25 -5.10
N GLN A 140 -9.71 -13.61 -6.21
CA GLN A 140 -9.96 -14.29 -7.47
C GLN A 140 -8.66 -14.84 -8.08
N CYS A 141 -7.57 -14.07 -8.02
CA CYS A 141 -6.23 -14.50 -8.41
C CYS A 141 -5.80 -15.73 -7.59
N TYR A 142 -5.95 -15.67 -6.27
CA TYR A 142 -5.67 -16.79 -5.36
C TYR A 142 -6.50 -18.03 -5.70
N SER A 143 -7.81 -17.88 -5.90
CA SER A 143 -8.71 -19.01 -6.22
C SER A 143 -8.36 -19.66 -7.57
N THR A 144 -7.91 -18.86 -8.55
CA THR A 144 -7.55 -19.33 -9.89
C THR A 144 -6.18 -20.02 -9.88
N LEU A 145 -5.19 -19.42 -9.22
CA LEU A 145 -3.86 -20.01 -9.05
C LEU A 145 -3.92 -21.32 -8.25
N ARG A 146 -4.72 -21.38 -7.19
CA ARG A 146 -4.96 -22.62 -6.42
C ARG A 146 -5.60 -23.72 -7.30
N LYS A 147 -6.58 -23.38 -8.15
CA LYS A 147 -7.18 -24.31 -9.11
C LYS A 147 -6.17 -24.79 -10.16
N LEU A 148 -5.24 -23.95 -10.59
CA LEU A 148 -4.18 -24.31 -11.55
C LEU A 148 -3.10 -25.18 -10.90
N MET A 149 -2.71 -24.89 -9.65
CA MET A 149 -1.76 -25.69 -8.87
C MET A 149 -2.33 -27.07 -8.52
N SER A 150 -3.60 -27.16 -8.12
CA SER A 150 -4.27 -28.46 -7.87
C SER A 150 -4.42 -29.29 -9.15
N LYS A 151 -4.66 -28.65 -10.30
CA LYS A 151 -4.65 -29.31 -11.61
C LYS A 151 -3.24 -29.77 -12.04
N LYS A 152 -2.19 -28.99 -11.79
CA LYS A 152 -0.79 -29.40 -12.07
C LYS A 152 -0.32 -30.55 -11.16
N LEU A 153 -0.76 -30.59 -9.89
CA LEU A 153 -0.56 -31.74 -9.00
C LEU A 153 -1.26 -33.01 -9.51
N PHE A 154 -2.40 -32.87 -10.19
CA PHE A 154 -3.06 -33.98 -10.89
C PHE A 154 -2.35 -34.36 -12.20
N TYR A 155 -1.83 -33.38 -12.95
CA TYR A 155 -1.18 -33.64 -14.25
C TYR A 155 0.25 -34.21 -14.15
N ARG A 156 0.91 -34.11 -12.98
CA ARG A 156 2.20 -34.78 -12.72
C ARG A 156 2.09 -36.23 -12.23
N ARG A 157 0.87 -36.78 -12.09
CA ARG A 157 0.63 -38.18 -11.67
C ARG A 157 0.25 -39.06 -12.86
N GLY A 158 1.04 -38.99 -13.93
CA GLY A 158 0.75 -39.64 -15.21
C GLY A 158 1.98 -40.22 -15.90
N ARG A 159 2.86 -40.90 -15.16
CA ARG A 159 3.76 -41.99 -15.60
C ARG A 159 4.60 -42.46 -14.41
N THR A 160 4.81 -43.77 -14.34
CA THR A 160 5.61 -44.58 -13.39
C THR A 160 5.03 -44.84 -11.99
N GLY A 161 4.40 -46.01 -11.84
CA GLY A 161 4.80 -47.06 -10.89
C GLY A 161 4.55 -46.88 -9.38
N LEU A 162 3.58 -47.67 -8.88
CA LEU A 162 3.56 -48.38 -7.58
C LEU A 162 3.89 -47.64 -6.25
N HIS A 163 2.86 -47.49 -5.39
CA HIS A 163 2.63 -48.14 -4.08
C HIS A 163 1.93 -47.26 -3.01
N ARG A 164 1.06 -47.93 -2.24
CA ARG A 164 0.20 -47.50 -1.11
C ARG A 164 0.98 -46.76 0.01
N ILE A 165 0.35 -45.97 0.88
CA ILE A 165 -0.26 -46.40 2.17
C ILE A 165 -1.32 -45.40 2.69
N LYS A 166 -2.25 -45.95 3.49
CA LYS A 166 -3.50 -45.42 4.06
C LYS A 166 -3.36 -44.30 5.11
N THR A 167 -4.48 -43.59 5.23
CA THR A 167 -5.00 -42.72 6.30
C THR A 167 -4.72 -43.15 7.75
N HIS A 168 -4.43 -42.16 8.60
CA HIS A 168 -5.18 -41.88 9.83
C HIS A 168 -5.31 -40.36 10.01
#